data_AF-A0A1F6UVJ6-F1
#
_entry.id   AF-A0A1F6UVJ6-F1
#
_cell.length_a   1.000
_cell.length_b   1.000
_cell.length_c   1.000
_cell.angle_alpha   90.00
_cell.angle_beta   90.00
_cell.angle_gamma   90.00
#
_symmetry.space_group_name_H-M   'P 1'
#
loop_
_entity.id
_entity.type
_entity.pdbx_description
1 polymer ?
#
loop_
_entity_poly.entity_id
_entity_poly.type
_entity_poly.pdbx_seq_one_letter_code
_entity_poly.pdbx_strand_id
1 'polypeptide(L)'
;MRQFNKFKDTKGFITTWQRVLRFRYMITEQAKERCRILAFWEKHGATATEEAFKIKERTLFLWQRNLKQGLGKLEALNSKKRTPKNKRKRIWDASDFKELHNKLTQDIKDGDKQLR
;
A
#
# COMPACT_ATOMS: atom_id res chain seq x y z
N MET A 1 5.39 -35.12 29.83
CA MET A 1 5.73 -33.73 30.19
C MET A 1 4.48 -32.87 30.13
N ARG A 2 4.05 -32.29 31.26
CA ARG A 2 2.85 -31.43 31.32
C ARG A 2 3.28 -29.98 31.05
N GLN A 3 2.93 -29.44 29.89
CA GLN A 3 3.22 -28.05 29.55
C GLN A 3 2.32 -27.13 30.38
N PHE A 4 2.92 -26.37 31.32
CA PHE A 4 2.20 -25.35 32.09
C PHE A 4 2.29 -24.00 31.38
N ASN A 5 1.17 -23.53 30.84
CA ASN A 5 1.05 -22.17 30.32
C ASN A 5 0.61 -21.23 31.46
N LYS A 6 1.52 -20.34 31.90
CA LYS A 6 1.27 -19.34 32.96
C LYS A 6 0.13 -18.36 32.62
N PHE A 7 -0.25 -18.25 31.35
CA PHE A 7 -1.23 -17.28 30.84
C PHE A 7 -2.54 -17.95 30.35
N LYS A 8 -2.82 -19.19 30.74
CA LYS A 8 -3.97 -19.93 30.19
C LYS A 8 -5.34 -19.29 30.51
N ASP A 9 -5.44 -18.52 31.59
CA ASP A 9 -6.71 -17.96 32.10
C ASP A 9 -6.80 -16.43 31.95
N THR A 10 -5.80 -15.78 31.37
CA THR A 10 -5.86 -14.33 31.07
C THR A 10 -6.71 -14.11 29.82
N LYS A 11 -7.94 -13.63 30.02
CA LYS A 11 -8.86 -13.27 28.93
C LYS A 11 -8.17 -12.30 27.95
N GLY A 12 -8.15 -12.67 26.67
CA GLY A 12 -7.58 -11.84 25.62
C GLY A 12 -6.06 -11.93 25.43
N PHE A 13 -5.36 -12.80 26.16
CA PHE A 13 -3.93 -13.02 25.95
C PHE A 13 -3.65 -13.56 24.54
N ILE A 14 -4.33 -14.62 24.13
CA ILE A 14 -4.15 -15.24 22.80
C ILE A 14 -4.46 -14.25 21.68
N THR A 15 -5.53 -13.47 21.79
CA THR A 15 -5.91 -12.47 20.78
C THR A 15 -4.90 -11.33 20.70
N THR A 16 -4.40 -10.85 21.84
CA THR A 16 -3.30 -9.87 21.87
C THR A 16 -2.03 -10.45 21.25
N TRP A 17 -1.70 -11.70 21.55
CA TRP A 17 -0.52 -12.39 21.01
C TRP A 17 -0.60 -12.58 19.49
N GLN A 18 -1.76 -13.04 18.99
CA GLN A 18 -2.03 -13.15 17.56
C GLN A 18 -1.98 -11.79 16.86
N ARG A 19 -2.43 -10.72 17.52
CA ARG A 19 -2.35 -9.36 16.99
C ARG A 19 -0.90 -8.88 16.90
N VAL A 20 -0.07 -9.16 17.91
CA VAL A 20 1.37 -8.86 17.90
C VAL A 20 2.10 -9.66 16.83
N LEU A 21 1.81 -10.97 16.71
CA LEU A 21 2.35 -11.79 15.63
C LEU A 21 1.98 -11.25 14.26
N ARG A 22 0.70 -10.91 14.04
CA ARG A 22 0.22 -10.34 12.78
C ARG A 22 0.99 -9.08 12.42
N PHE A 23 1.21 -8.19 13.40
CA PHE A 23 2.04 -7.00 13.20
C PHE A 23 3.50 -7.36 12.87
N ARG A 24 4.07 -8.38 13.51
CA ARG A 24 5.42 -8.87 13.16
C ARG A 24 5.51 -9.34 11.70
N TYR A 25 4.49 -10.02 11.18
CA TYR A 25 4.43 -10.50 9.79
C TYR A 25 4.08 -9.41 8.78
N MET A 26 3.40 -8.33 9.20
CA MET A 26 3.05 -7.19 8.33
C MET A 26 4.20 -6.16 8.18
N ILE A 27 5.28 -6.29 8.94
CA ILE A 27 6.47 -5.43 8.80
C ILE A 27 7.29 -5.89 7.60
N THR A 28 7.32 -5.06 6.56
CA THR A 28 8.14 -5.29 5.36
C THR A 28 9.62 -5.02 5.64
N GLU A 29 10.52 -5.64 4.87
CA GLU A 29 11.96 -5.35 4.96
C GLU A 29 12.26 -3.88 4.67
N GLN A 30 11.54 -3.27 3.73
CA GLN A 30 11.63 -1.84 3.43
C GLN A 30 11.31 -0.98 4.65
N ALA A 31 10.35 -1.36 5.49
CA ALA A 31 10.04 -0.61 6.71
C ALA A 31 11.17 -0.70 7.75
N LYS A 32 11.83 -1.87 7.86
CA LYS A 32 13.01 -2.05 8.73
C LYS A 32 14.18 -1.19 8.25
N GLU A 33 14.43 -1.18 6.94
CA GLU A 33 15.48 -0.36 6.33
C GLU A 33 15.23 1.14 6.56
N ARG A 34 13.99 1.61 6.33
CA ARG A 34 13.59 2.99 6.62
C ARG A 34 13.80 3.36 8.09
N CYS A 35 13.48 2.44 9.01
CA CYS A 35 13.71 2.65 10.43
C CYS A 35 15.21 2.76 10.76
N ARG A 36 16.04 1.92 10.16
CA ARG A 36 17.51 1.98 10.31
C ARG A 36 18.06 3.31 9.80
N ILE A 37 17.58 3.79 8.66
CA ILE A 37 18.00 5.08 8.09
C ILE A 37 17.56 6.24 8.99
N LEU A 38 16.34 6.20 9.54
CA LEU A 38 15.89 7.22 10.50
C LEU A 38 16.77 7.25 11.76
N ALA A 39 17.14 6.09 12.30
CA ALA A 39 18.04 6.01 13.45
C ALA A 39 19.46 6.53 13.11
N PHE A 40 19.95 6.27 11.90
CA PHE A 40 21.20 6.84 11.42
C PHE A 40 21.12 8.36 11.29
N TRP A 41 20.02 8.86 10.73
CA TRP A 41 19.78 10.29 10.56
C TRP A 41 19.69 11.03 11.90
N GLU A 42 19.02 10.46 12.89
CA GLU A 42 18.95 11.02 14.24
C GLU A 42 20.34 11.15 14.89
N LYS A 43 21.25 10.21 14.60
CA LYS A 43 22.60 10.20 15.14
C LYS A 43 23.60 11.09 14.38
N HIS A 44 23.48 11.17 13.04
CA HIS A 44 24.51 11.74 12.17
C HIS A 44 24.07 12.97 11.37
N GLY A 45 22.77 13.28 11.34
CA GLY A 45 22.23 14.43 10.62
C GLY A 45 22.01 14.19 9.12
N ALA A 46 21.47 15.22 8.45
CA ALA A 46 20.95 15.11 7.08
C ALA A 46 22.04 14.88 6.02
N THR A 47 23.16 15.61 6.11
CA THR A 47 24.26 15.54 5.12
C THR A 47 24.87 14.15 5.03
N ALA A 48 25.23 13.55 6.17
CA ALA A 48 25.78 12.20 6.23
C ALA A 48 24.76 11.14 5.74
N THR A 49 23.47 11.36 6.00
CA THR A 49 22.41 10.43 5.56
C THR A 49 22.20 10.49 4.05
N GLU A 50 22.25 11.70 3.47
CA GLU A 50 22.16 11.89 2.03
C GLU A 50 23.36 11.29 1.31
N GLU A 51 24.56 11.43 1.85
CA GLU A 51 25.77 10.81 1.30
C GLU A 51 25.72 9.27 1.36
N ALA A 52 25.36 8.70 2.52
CA ALA A 52 25.35 7.25 2.73
C ALA A 52 24.21 6.53 1.99
N PHE A 53 23.00 7.10 1.98
CA PHE A 53 21.80 6.42 1.49
C PHE A 53 21.17 7.08 0.27
N LYS A 54 21.66 8.24 -0.19
CA LYS A 54 21.12 8.99 -1.34
C LYS A 54 19.65 9.36 -1.19
N ILE A 55 19.21 9.58 0.05
CA ILE A 55 17.85 9.95 0.40
C ILE A 55 17.81 11.43 0.76
N LYS A 56 16.93 12.17 0.08
CA LYS A 56 16.69 13.59 0.37
C LYS A 56 16.02 13.77 1.73
N GLU A 57 16.37 14.85 2.41
CA GLU A 57 15.85 15.20 3.74
C GLU A 57 14.31 15.24 3.82
N ARG A 58 13.65 15.77 2.77
CA ARG A 58 12.17 15.77 2.66
C ARG A 58 11.53 14.39 2.84
N THR A 59 12.22 13.34 2.41
CA THR A 59 11.75 11.96 2.53
C THR A 59 11.87 11.46 3.97
N LEU A 60 12.94 11.86 4.67
CA LEU A 60 13.15 11.54 6.08
C LEU A 60 12.07 12.18 6.96
N PHE A 61 11.78 13.48 6.74
CA PHE A 61 10.68 14.16 7.43
C PHE A 61 9.31 13.52 7.16
N LEU A 62 9.05 13.09 5.92
CA LEU A 62 7.83 12.37 5.58
C LEU A 62 7.73 11.06 6.37
N TRP A 63 8.82 10.30 6.48
CA TRP A 63 8.84 9.06 7.26
C TRP A 63 8.68 9.31 8.76
N GLN A 64 9.35 10.33 9.31
CA GLN A 64 9.20 10.74 10.70
C GLN A 64 7.74 11.13 11.02
N ARG A 65 7.08 11.88 10.12
CA ARG A 65 5.66 12.21 10.23
C ARG A 65 4.78 10.96 10.24
N ASN A 66 5.02 10.03 9.31
CA ASN A 66 4.27 8.76 9.26
C ASN A 66 4.43 7.96 10.55
N LEU A 67 5.63 7.93 11.12
CA LEU A 67 5.95 7.22 12.36
C LEU A 67 5.21 7.85 13.57
N LYS A 68 5.18 9.19 13.66
CA LYS A 68 4.38 9.92 14.66
C LYS A 68 2.88 9.61 14.53
N GLN A 69 2.34 9.64 13.32
CA GLN A 69 0.94 9.29 13.05
C GLN A 69 0.63 7.81 13.34
N GLY A 70 1.62 6.93 13.14
CA GLY A 70 1.56 5.52 13.44
C GLY A 70 1.78 5.16 14.91
N LEU A 71 1.92 6.15 15.81
CA LEU A 71 2.19 5.95 17.24
C LEU A 71 3.42 5.06 17.49
N GLY A 72 4.51 5.26 16.74
CA GLY A 72 5.74 4.48 16.94
C GLY A 72 5.78 3.14 16.19
N LYS A 73 4.69 2.73 15.54
CA LYS A 73 4.62 1.42 14.88
C LYS A 73 5.38 1.41 13.55
N LEU A 74 6.26 0.42 13.40
CA LEU A 74 7.04 0.18 12.17
C LEU A 74 6.18 -0.01 10.92
N GLU A 75 4.95 -0.51 11.07
CA GLU A 75 4.01 -0.68 9.96
C GLU A 75 3.69 0.63 9.23
N ALA A 76 3.77 1.76 9.94
CA ALA A 76 3.54 3.07 9.33
C ALA A 76 4.62 3.43 8.30
N LEU A 77 5.78 2.79 8.36
CA LEU A 77 6.86 2.92 7.38
C LEU A 77 6.75 1.94 6.21
N ASN A 78 5.76 1.05 6.18
CA ASN A 78 5.53 0.18 5.02
C ASN A 78 5.28 1.01 3.75
N SER A 79 5.71 0.49 2.60
CA SER A 79 5.41 1.12 1.31
C SER A 79 3.90 1.04 1.04
N LYS A 80 3.31 2.21 0.77
CA LYS A 80 1.91 2.31 0.33
C LYS A 80 1.85 2.12 -1.18
N LYS A 81 0.65 1.82 -1.69
CA LYS A 81 0.38 1.76 -3.12
C LYS A 81 0.78 3.10 -3.77
N ARG A 82 1.57 3.02 -4.85
CA ARG A 82 1.97 4.19 -5.66
C ARG A 82 0.87 4.66 -6.60
N THR A 83 -0.20 3.87 -6.71
CA THR A 83 -1.34 4.18 -7.57
C THR A 83 -2.06 5.42 -7.04
N PRO A 84 -2.44 6.38 -7.91
CA PRO A 84 -3.21 7.53 -7.48
C PRO A 84 -4.55 7.09 -6.88
N LYS A 85 -5.04 7.85 -5.88
CA LYS A 85 -6.32 7.57 -5.22
C LYS A 85 -7.48 7.54 -6.24
N ASN A 86 -7.53 8.56 -7.09
CA ASN A 86 -8.48 8.64 -8.19
C ASN A 86 -7.75 8.31 -9.49
N LYS A 87 -8.04 7.11 -10.01
CA LYS A 87 -7.62 6.76 -11.37
C LYS A 87 -8.47 7.56 -12.34
N ARG A 88 -7.83 8.20 -13.32
CA ARG A 88 -8.55 8.83 -14.43
C ARG A 88 -9.34 7.73 -15.15
N LYS A 89 -10.61 7.97 -15.36
CA LYS A 89 -11.48 7.13 -16.19
C LYS A 89 -11.78 7.91 -17.46
N ARG A 90 -11.84 7.21 -18.59
CA ARG A 90 -12.37 7.79 -19.82
C ARG A 90 -13.87 7.95 -19.62
N ILE A 91 -14.36 9.18 -19.72
CA ILE A 91 -15.79 9.48 -19.69
C ILE A 91 -16.25 9.36 -21.13
N TRP A 92 -17.05 8.33 -21.42
CA TRP A 92 -17.82 8.23 -22.66
C TRP A 92 -19.28 8.48 -22.31
N ASP A 93 -20.01 9.21 -23.15
CA ASP A 93 -21.45 9.29 -22.97
C ASP A 93 -22.08 7.93 -23.32
N ALA A 94 -23.10 7.52 -22.57
CA ALA A 94 -23.80 6.27 -22.85
C ALA A 94 -24.49 6.28 -24.23
N SER A 95 -24.85 7.48 -24.71
CA SER A 95 -25.45 7.73 -26.02
C SER A 95 -24.47 7.40 -27.14
N ASP A 96 -23.21 7.81 -27.01
CA ASP A 96 -22.14 7.50 -27.97
C ASP A 96 -21.99 5.98 -28.14
N PHE A 97 -22.05 5.23 -27.03
CA PHE A 97 -21.94 3.77 -27.06
C PHE A 97 -23.16 3.11 -27.72
N LYS A 98 -24.36 3.66 -27.47
CA LYS A 98 -25.60 3.17 -28.07
C LYS A 98 -25.63 3.41 -29.58
N GLU A 99 -25.19 4.58 -30.03
CA GLU A 99 -25.07 4.89 -31.46
C GLU A 99 -24.07 3.98 -32.16
N LEU A 100 -22.90 3.76 -31.56
CA LEU A 100 -21.91 2.82 -32.08
C LEU A 100 -22.47 1.39 -32.17
N HIS A 101 -23.16 0.92 -31.12
CA HIS A 101 -23.78 -0.41 -31.11
C HIS A 101 -24.83 -0.57 -32.20
N ASN A 102 -25.71 0.43 -32.37
CA ASN A 102 -26.73 0.42 -33.41
C ASN A 102 -26.13 0.44 -34.81
N LYS A 103 -25.08 1.24 -35.03
CA LYS A 103 -24.37 1.31 -36.31
C LYS A 103 -23.73 -0.03 -36.68
N LEU A 104 -23.00 -0.65 -35.74
CA LEU A 104 -22.42 -1.98 -35.91
C LEU A 104 -23.48 -3.05 -36.22
N THR A 105 -24.65 -2.94 -35.61
CA THR A 105 -25.77 -3.88 -35.84
C THR A 105 -26.35 -3.74 -37.24
N GLN A 106 -26.40 -2.52 -37.80
CA GLN A 106 -26.88 -2.30 -39.17
C GLN A 106 -25.86 -2.76 -40.20
N ASP A 107 -24.58 -2.46 -39.99
CA ASP A 107 -23.51 -2.90 -40.90
C ASP A 107 -23.48 -4.45 -41.05
N ILE A 108 -23.75 -5.19 -39.97
CA ILE A 108 -23.89 -6.67 -40.00
C ILE A 108 -25.10 -7.10 -40.84
N LYS A 109 -26.26 -6.47 -40.63
CA LYS A 109 -27.50 -6.79 -41.37
C LYS A 109 -27.37 -6.49 -42.86
N ASP A 110 -26.72 -5.39 -43.20
CA ASP A 110 -26.49 -4.98 -44.57
C ASP A 110 -25.48 -5.91 -45.27
N GLY A 111 -24.45 -6.38 -44.56
CA GLY A 111 -23.52 -7.41 -45.04
C GLY A 111 -24.18 -8.77 -45.32
N ASP A 112 -25.03 -9.24 -44.41
CA ASP A 112 -25.81 -10.48 -44.61
C ASP A 112 -26.79 -10.38 -45.79
N LYS A 113 -27.27 -9.17 -46.09
CA LYS A 113 -28.18 -8.90 -47.21
C LYS A 113 -27.46 -8.87 -48.56
N GLN A 114 -26.16 -8.53 -48.59
CA GLN A 114 -25.34 -8.52 -49.80
C GLN A 114 -24.84 -9.93 -50.20
N LEU A 115 -24.93 -10.91 -49.30
CA LEU A 115 -24.53 -12.30 -49.52
C LEU A 115 -25.68 -13.22 -49.99
N ARG A 116 -26.89 -12.69 -50.16
CA ARG A 116 -28.08 -13.39 -50.68
C ARG A 116 -28.47 -12.86 -52.05
#